data_AF-A0A0F5VT75-F1
#
_entry.id   AF-A0A0F5VT75-F1
#
_cell.length_a   1.000
_cell.length_b   1.000
_cell.length_c   1.000
_cell.angle_alpha   90.00
_cell.angle_beta   90.00
_cell.angle_gamma   90.00
#
_symmetry.space_group_name_H-M   'P 1'
#
loop_
_entity.id
_entity.type
_entity.pdbx_description
1 polymer ?
#
loop_
_entity_poly.entity_id
_entity_poly.type
_entity_poly.pdbx_seq_one_letter_code
_entity_poly.pdbx_strand_id
1 'polypeptide(L)'
;MKRSSGARIGATLAVSALSLALITGCSDEGSDDAKETGSGSSSSAPAGKTYTAAELKKLILAQGDVDGYKVAKTLGAPETKDEVTTSDEKCRPLAFAMSAQAPGDAAAEASVQATQEKNPTDTASKSVEDLAEGELEDTLTDAMSVNVTIVGLSSYEGDGAAETFKSVSDAVKSCSGGFTVTSEGEKQKLTKITAEKGSGGGDESIAFASEGEMEDSADTGTVHAEVVRHGNTIATYYTINLGALMTQKPYTVDATVVTAQAKKIK
;
A
#
# COMPACT_ATOMS: atom_id res chain seq x y z
N MET A 1 -52.28 11.20 43.30
CA MET A 1 -53.27 12.29 43.47
C MET A 1 -53.15 13.23 42.26
N LYS A 2 -54.28 13.50 41.58
CA LYS A 2 -54.66 14.67 40.72
C LYS A 2 -53.54 15.67 40.37
N ARG A 3 -53.33 16.16 39.12
CA ARG A 3 -54.25 16.45 38.00
C ARG A 3 -53.48 16.75 36.70
N SER A 4 -54.14 16.42 35.59
CA SER A 4 -53.90 16.69 34.16
C SER A 4 -53.95 18.18 33.75
N SER A 5 -53.26 18.56 32.65
CA SER A 5 -53.89 18.95 31.35
C SER A 5 -53.02 19.86 30.47
N GLY A 6 -52.96 19.55 29.17
CA GLY A 6 -52.54 20.48 28.12
C GLY A 6 -52.25 19.81 26.77
N ALA A 7 -53.29 19.46 26.01
CA ALA A 7 -53.23 18.84 24.67
C ALA A 7 -53.38 19.87 23.54
N ARG A 8 -52.89 19.52 22.33
CA ARG A 8 -53.47 19.72 20.96
C ARG A 8 -52.42 19.27 19.91
N ILE A 9 -52.60 18.17 19.17
CA ILE A 9 -53.37 17.95 17.91
C ILE A 9 -52.80 18.80 16.76
N GLY A 10 -52.44 18.30 15.57
CA GLY A 10 -52.72 17.00 14.95
C GLY A 10 -51.97 16.77 13.62
N ALA A 11 -52.21 15.60 13.03
CA ALA A 11 -51.56 15.02 11.85
C ALA A 11 -52.24 15.42 10.52
N THR A 12 -51.51 15.32 9.40
CA THR A 12 -52.11 14.95 8.10
C THR A 12 -51.04 14.37 7.15
N LEU A 13 -51.33 13.19 6.62
CA LEU A 13 -50.66 12.55 5.49
C LEU A 13 -51.30 13.04 4.18
N ALA A 14 -50.52 13.20 3.12
CA ALA A 14 -51.03 13.22 1.74
C ALA A 14 -50.00 12.61 0.79
N VAL A 15 -50.42 11.55 0.09
CA VAL A 15 -49.75 10.89 -1.03
C VAL A 15 -50.39 11.43 -2.32
N SER A 16 -49.58 11.77 -3.32
CA SER A 16 -50.04 11.85 -4.73
C SER A 16 -48.85 11.91 -5.70
N ALA A 17 -49.11 11.36 -6.89
CA ALA A 17 -48.16 10.81 -7.83
C ALA A 17 -48.02 11.65 -9.13
N LEU A 18 -46.99 11.30 -9.91
CA LEU A 18 -46.87 11.34 -11.38
C LEU A 18 -46.74 12.70 -12.13
N SER A 19 -45.60 12.81 -12.83
CA SER A 19 -45.47 12.99 -14.30
C SER A 19 -44.74 14.21 -14.85
N LEU A 20 -44.06 13.93 -15.97
CA LEU A 20 -43.09 14.68 -16.76
C LEU A 20 -43.63 15.99 -17.36
N ALA A 21 -42.72 16.96 -17.55
CA ALA A 21 -42.75 17.87 -18.68
C ALA A 21 -41.32 18.28 -19.09
N LEU A 22 -40.95 17.94 -20.33
CA LEU A 22 -39.79 18.44 -21.07
C LEU A 22 -40.05 19.89 -21.48
N ILE A 23 -39.07 20.78 -21.31
CA ILE A 23 -38.97 22.02 -22.10
C ILE A 23 -37.52 22.23 -22.50
N THR A 24 -37.24 21.96 -23.77
CA THR A 24 -36.12 22.54 -24.53
C THR A 24 -36.45 24.00 -24.84
N GLY A 25 -35.61 24.93 -24.40
CA GLY A 25 -35.74 26.35 -24.72
C GLY A 25 -34.37 26.98 -24.87
N CYS A 26 -33.89 27.06 -26.12
CA CYS A 26 -32.75 27.86 -26.52
C CYS A 26 -33.27 29.28 -26.80
N SER A 27 -32.74 30.30 -26.11
CA SER A 27 -32.92 31.71 -26.50
C SER A 27 -31.75 32.54 -25.96
N ASP A 28 -31.26 33.37 -26.87
CA ASP A 28 -30.03 34.17 -26.86
C ASP A 28 -30.22 35.53 -26.15
N GLU A 29 -29.10 36.21 -25.93
CA GLU A 29 -28.90 37.63 -25.54
C GLU A 29 -29.14 38.10 -24.08
N GLY A 30 -28.02 38.25 -23.34
CA GLY A 30 -27.66 39.56 -22.80
C GLY A 30 -27.70 39.82 -21.28
N SER A 31 -26.50 39.74 -20.68
CA SER A 31 -25.97 40.52 -19.53
C SER A 31 -26.05 40.00 -18.08
N ASP A 32 -24.83 39.99 -17.51
CA ASP A 32 -24.39 40.23 -16.12
C ASP A 32 -24.17 39.02 -15.17
N ASP A 33 -22.87 38.66 -15.12
CA ASP A 33 -22.07 38.16 -13.99
C ASP A 33 -22.71 37.29 -12.90
N ALA A 34 -22.53 35.99 -13.03
CA ALA A 34 -22.25 35.11 -11.90
C ALA A 34 -21.23 34.04 -12.32
N LYS A 35 -19.97 34.23 -11.90
CA LYS A 35 -18.90 33.24 -12.04
C LYS A 35 -19.17 32.07 -11.08
N GLU A 36 -20.01 31.13 -11.49
CA GLU A 36 -20.00 29.78 -10.92
C GLU A 36 -18.94 28.97 -11.66
N THR A 37 -17.80 28.76 -11.01
CA THR A 37 -16.82 27.78 -11.48
C THR A 37 -17.42 26.39 -11.27
N GLY A 38 -18.04 25.86 -12.32
CA GLY A 38 -18.44 24.47 -12.39
C GLY A 38 -17.22 23.58 -12.14
N SER A 39 -17.18 22.98 -10.94
CA SER A 39 -16.32 21.85 -10.68
C SER A 39 -16.87 20.69 -11.51
N GLY A 40 -16.08 20.28 -12.50
CA GLY A 40 -16.37 19.13 -13.34
C GLY A 40 -16.81 17.95 -12.47
N SER A 41 -17.91 17.33 -12.89
CA SER A 41 -18.33 16.03 -12.40
C SER A 41 -17.21 15.06 -12.73
N SER A 42 -16.34 14.78 -11.75
CA SER A 42 -15.43 13.65 -11.79
C SER A 42 -16.30 12.43 -12.02
N SER A 43 -16.18 11.82 -13.20
CA SER A 43 -16.79 10.54 -13.47
C SER A 43 -16.16 9.52 -12.53
N SER A 44 -16.83 9.25 -11.41
CA SER A 44 -16.45 8.21 -10.49
C SER A 44 -16.45 6.90 -11.27
N ALA A 45 -15.28 6.27 -11.39
CA ALA A 45 -15.24 4.88 -11.82
C ALA A 45 -16.18 4.07 -10.90
N PRO A 46 -16.88 3.04 -11.40
CA PRO A 46 -17.71 2.20 -10.56
C PRO A 46 -16.90 1.73 -9.35
N ALA A 47 -17.44 1.91 -8.14
CA ALA A 47 -16.80 1.42 -6.93
C ALA A 47 -16.47 -0.07 -7.11
N GLY A 48 -15.21 -0.43 -6.92
CA GLY A 48 -14.76 -1.81 -7.04
C GLY A 48 -15.37 -2.69 -5.96
N LYS A 49 -15.26 -4.01 -6.11
CA LYS A 49 -15.71 -4.93 -5.07
C LYS A 49 -14.91 -4.72 -3.79
N THR A 50 -15.59 -4.52 -2.66
CA THR A 50 -14.99 -4.64 -1.32
C THR A 50 -14.93 -6.13 -0.95
N TYR A 51 -13.72 -6.67 -0.87
CA TYR A 51 -13.46 -8.04 -0.44
C TYR A 51 -13.45 -8.17 1.09
N THR A 52 -13.91 -9.33 1.57
CA THR A 52 -13.75 -9.77 2.96
C THR A 52 -12.34 -10.34 3.20
N ALA A 53 -11.94 -10.50 4.46
CA ALA A 53 -10.65 -11.12 4.82
C ALA A 53 -10.48 -12.54 4.23
N ALA A 54 -11.56 -13.32 4.19
CA ALA A 54 -11.54 -14.67 3.61
C ALA A 54 -11.36 -14.66 2.08
N GLU A 55 -11.85 -13.62 1.40
CA GLU A 55 -11.64 -13.44 -0.03
C GLU A 55 -10.23 -12.91 -0.31
N LEU A 56 -9.75 -11.92 0.44
CA LEU A 56 -8.37 -11.44 0.33
C LEU A 56 -7.36 -12.57 0.53
N LYS A 57 -7.59 -13.49 1.47
CA LYS A 57 -6.74 -14.68 1.66
C LYS A 57 -6.69 -15.61 0.44
N LYS A 58 -7.70 -15.59 -0.43
CA LYS A 58 -7.70 -16.35 -1.69
C LYS A 58 -7.02 -15.58 -2.83
N LEU A 59 -6.99 -14.25 -2.73
CA LEU A 59 -6.45 -13.35 -3.75
C LEU A 59 -4.97 -13.02 -3.51
N ILE A 60 -4.51 -13.03 -2.26
CA ILE A 60 -3.09 -12.86 -1.92
C ILE A 60 -2.26 -14.01 -2.52
N LEU A 61 -1.02 -13.73 -2.93
CA LEU A 61 -0.10 -14.74 -3.45
C LEU A 61 -0.02 -15.97 -2.52
N ALA A 62 0.00 -17.14 -3.15
CA ALA A 62 0.23 -18.44 -2.55
C ALA A 62 1.44 -19.12 -3.22
N GLN A 63 1.92 -20.20 -2.61
CA GLN A 63 3.03 -20.97 -3.17
C GLN A 63 2.68 -21.46 -4.58
N GLY A 64 3.56 -21.19 -5.54
CA GLY A 64 3.39 -21.56 -6.95
C GLY A 64 2.66 -20.53 -7.81
N ASP A 65 2.21 -19.41 -7.26
CA ASP A 65 1.64 -18.31 -8.06
C ASP A 65 2.70 -17.46 -8.79
N VAL A 66 3.95 -17.53 -8.35
CA VAL A 66 5.10 -16.81 -8.90
C VAL A 66 6.30 -17.74 -8.99
N ASP A 67 6.84 -17.88 -10.20
CA ASP A 67 7.99 -18.76 -10.47
C ASP A 67 9.26 -18.20 -9.84
N GLY A 68 10.09 -19.08 -9.26
CA GLY A 68 11.35 -18.69 -8.61
C GLY A 68 11.17 -18.03 -7.24
N TYR A 69 10.01 -18.20 -6.61
CA TYR A 69 9.69 -17.62 -5.30
C TYR A 69 9.06 -18.64 -4.36
N LYS A 70 9.52 -18.62 -3.11
CA LYS A 70 8.86 -19.26 -1.97
C LYS A 70 7.89 -18.28 -1.33
N VAL A 71 6.63 -18.69 -1.16
CA VAL A 71 5.61 -17.85 -0.54
C VAL A 71 5.19 -18.45 0.79
N ALA A 72 5.31 -17.66 1.85
CA ALA A 72 5.01 -18.07 3.22
C ALA A 72 4.29 -16.97 4.00
N LYS A 73 3.90 -17.27 5.24
CA LYS A 73 3.37 -16.25 6.16
C LYS A 73 4.42 -15.16 6.38
N THR A 74 3.99 -13.89 6.41
CA THR A 74 4.83 -12.76 6.79
C THR A 74 5.44 -12.98 8.18
N LEU A 75 6.75 -12.77 8.30
CA LEU A 75 7.49 -12.86 9.56
C LEU A 75 7.95 -11.47 10.00
N GLY A 76 8.01 -11.24 11.32
CA GLY A 76 8.53 -9.99 11.89
C GLY A 76 7.72 -8.74 11.57
N ALA A 77 6.47 -8.90 11.13
CA ALA A 77 5.53 -7.79 11.02
C ALA A 77 4.82 -7.60 12.37
N PRO A 78 4.54 -6.35 12.77
CA PRO A 78 3.77 -6.05 13.97
C PRO A 78 2.40 -6.74 13.92
N GLU A 79 1.90 -7.18 15.07
CA GLU A 79 0.62 -7.87 15.15
C GLU A 79 -0.54 -6.93 14.84
N THR A 80 -0.39 -5.66 15.21
CA THR A 80 -1.42 -4.64 14.99
C THR A 80 -0.83 -3.34 14.45
N LYS A 81 -1.64 -2.62 13.68
CA LYS A 81 -1.31 -1.30 13.15
C LYS A 81 -0.96 -0.27 14.22
N ASP A 82 -1.51 -0.40 15.44
CA ASP A 82 -1.25 0.50 16.57
C ASP A 82 0.17 0.37 17.15
N GLU A 83 0.86 -0.74 16.85
CA GLU A 83 2.28 -0.94 17.22
C GLU A 83 3.23 -0.16 16.30
N VAL A 84 2.72 0.43 15.22
CA VAL A 84 3.48 1.23 14.26
C VAL A 84 3.09 2.71 14.38
N THR A 85 4.03 3.54 14.81
CA THR A 85 3.85 4.99 14.91
C THR A 85 4.93 5.74 14.16
N THR A 86 4.69 7.01 13.87
CA THR A 86 5.63 7.89 13.18
C THR A 86 5.83 9.18 13.95
N SER A 87 7.01 9.80 13.81
CA SER A 87 7.27 11.13 14.37
C SER A 87 6.43 12.24 13.70
N ASP A 88 5.87 11.97 12.54
CA ASP A 88 4.95 12.83 11.81
C ASP A 88 3.80 11.97 11.24
N GLU A 89 2.57 12.23 11.67
CA GLU A 89 1.39 11.44 11.31
C GLU A 89 1.11 11.42 9.80
N LYS A 90 1.52 12.46 9.07
CA LYS A 90 1.34 12.49 7.61
C LYS A 90 2.16 11.42 6.88
N CYS A 91 3.21 10.90 7.52
CA CYS A 91 4.09 9.86 6.99
C CYS A 91 3.64 8.44 7.35
N ARG A 92 2.63 8.32 8.21
CA ARG A 92 2.12 7.05 8.71
C ARG A 92 1.65 6.08 7.62
N PRO A 93 1.02 6.52 6.50
CA PRO A 93 0.70 5.62 5.40
C PRO A 93 1.91 4.88 4.81
N LEU A 94 3.09 5.52 4.78
CA LEU A 94 4.32 4.90 4.28
C LEU A 94 4.84 3.85 5.26
N ALA A 95 4.83 4.16 6.57
CA ALA A 95 5.24 3.22 7.60
C ALA A 95 4.37 1.95 7.58
N PHE A 96 3.05 2.10 7.50
CA PHE A 96 2.15 0.97 7.41
C PHE A 96 2.39 0.10 6.18
N ALA A 97 2.59 0.72 5.00
CA ALA A 97 2.91 0.00 3.78
C ALA A 97 4.20 -0.84 3.89
N MET A 98 5.19 -0.35 4.66
CA MET A 98 6.45 -1.06 4.94
C MET A 98 6.34 -2.09 6.08
N SER A 99 5.28 -2.06 6.89
CA SER A 99 5.09 -2.93 8.06
C SER A 99 4.06 -4.06 7.83
N ALA A 100 3.77 -4.40 6.56
CA ALA A 100 2.75 -5.38 6.18
C ALA A 100 1.31 -5.02 6.61
N GLN A 101 1.05 -3.75 6.93
CA GLN A 101 -0.26 -3.25 7.36
C GLN A 101 -0.95 -2.49 6.22
N ALA A 102 -2.27 -2.40 6.28
CA ALA A 102 -3.02 -1.53 5.38
C ALA A 102 -2.57 -0.05 5.53
N PRO A 103 -2.25 0.65 4.43
CA PRO A 103 -1.77 2.04 4.47
C PRO A 103 -2.83 3.08 4.89
N GLY A 104 -4.06 2.62 5.12
CA GLY A 104 -5.23 3.41 5.54
C GLY A 104 -6.19 2.52 6.32
N ASP A 105 -7.41 2.99 6.56
CA ASP A 105 -8.39 2.25 7.35
C ASP A 105 -9.17 1.29 6.46
N ALA A 106 -8.65 0.07 6.34
CA ALA A 106 -9.21 -0.99 5.51
C ALA A 106 -10.29 -1.79 6.26
N ALA A 107 -11.29 -2.26 5.51
CA ALA A 107 -12.31 -3.18 6.03
C ALA A 107 -11.77 -4.61 6.22
N ALA A 108 -10.75 -4.99 5.44
CA ALA A 108 -10.05 -6.25 5.57
C ALA A 108 -8.63 -6.12 5.00
N GLU A 109 -7.72 -6.94 5.50
CA GLU A 109 -6.36 -7.05 4.99
C GLU A 109 -5.83 -8.50 5.03
N ALA A 110 -4.78 -8.76 4.26
CA ALA A 110 -4.03 -10.01 4.27
C ALA A 110 -2.59 -9.73 3.81
N SER A 111 -1.61 -10.45 4.34
CA SER A 111 -0.21 -10.35 3.88
C SER A 111 0.49 -11.70 3.80
N VAL A 112 1.48 -11.77 2.91
CA VAL A 112 2.42 -12.89 2.75
C VAL A 112 3.82 -12.36 2.47
N GLN A 113 4.81 -13.22 2.67
CA GLN A 113 6.18 -12.96 2.26
C GLN A 113 6.53 -13.83 1.05
N ALA A 114 6.99 -13.20 -0.03
CA ALA A 114 7.56 -13.85 -1.20
C ALA A 114 9.09 -13.71 -1.14
N THR A 115 9.81 -14.83 -1.04
CA THR A 115 11.27 -14.88 -0.98
C THR A 115 11.80 -15.46 -2.28
N GLN A 116 12.65 -14.71 -2.96
CA GLN A 116 13.30 -15.15 -4.20
C GLN A 116 14.16 -16.39 -3.92
N GLU A 117 14.01 -17.41 -4.75
CA GLU A 117 14.87 -18.58 -4.73
C GLU A 117 16.17 -18.28 -5.50
N LYS A 118 17.31 -18.68 -4.94
CA LYS A 118 18.55 -18.80 -5.70
C LYS A 118 18.63 -20.18 -6.33
N ASN A 119 18.94 -20.23 -7.62
CA ASN A 119 19.29 -21.51 -8.24
C ASN A 119 20.65 -21.97 -7.70
N PRO A 120 20.81 -23.25 -7.32
CA PRO A 120 22.09 -23.78 -6.81
C PRO A 120 23.27 -23.64 -7.78
N THR A 121 23.00 -23.34 -9.05
CA THR A 121 24.00 -23.26 -10.12
C THR A 121 24.82 -21.98 -10.13
N ASP A 122 24.43 -20.95 -9.37
CA ASP A 122 25.04 -19.62 -9.51
C ASP A 122 26.34 -19.45 -8.71
N THR A 123 26.58 -20.29 -7.69
CA THR A 123 27.75 -20.12 -6.78
C THR A 123 28.41 -21.44 -6.34
N ALA A 124 27.84 -22.60 -6.67
CA ALA A 124 28.38 -23.89 -6.24
C ALA A 124 29.55 -24.34 -7.14
N SER A 125 30.76 -23.89 -6.86
CA SER A 125 31.98 -24.51 -7.42
C SER A 125 33.03 -24.89 -6.38
N LYS A 126 32.82 -24.59 -5.08
CA LYS A 126 33.70 -25.02 -3.99
C LYS A 126 32.88 -25.34 -2.73
N SER A 127 33.25 -26.39 -2.02
CA SER A 127 32.69 -26.71 -0.70
C SER A 127 33.08 -25.61 0.30
N VAL A 128 32.20 -25.30 1.26
CA VAL A 128 32.45 -24.30 2.32
C VAL A 128 33.72 -24.57 3.13
N GLU A 129 34.20 -25.80 3.12
CA GLU A 129 35.41 -26.29 3.79
C GLU A 129 36.71 -25.90 3.05
N ASP A 130 36.62 -25.53 1.76
CA ASP A 130 37.75 -25.17 0.90
C ASP A 130 37.88 -23.64 0.67
N LEU A 131 37.01 -22.84 1.28
CA LEU A 131 36.99 -21.39 1.11
C LEU A 131 37.89 -20.69 2.14
N ALA A 132 38.69 -19.73 1.69
CA ALA A 132 39.33 -18.78 2.61
C ALA A 132 38.26 -17.96 3.36
N GLU A 133 38.59 -17.43 4.54
CA GLU A 133 37.63 -16.67 5.38
C GLU A 133 36.93 -15.54 4.60
N GLY A 134 37.65 -14.80 3.75
CA GLY A 134 37.04 -13.78 2.88
C GLY A 134 36.16 -14.34 1.75
N GLU A 135 36.49 -15.52 1.21
CA GLU A 135 35.61 -16.19 0.21
C GLU A 135 34.34 -16.74 0.87
N LEU A 136 34.41 -17.12 2.15
CA LEU A 136 33.25 -17.58 2.92
C LEU A 136 32.29 -16.42 3.21
N GLU A 137 32.80 -15.25 3.64
CA GLU A 137 32.01 -14.03 3.84
C GLU A 137 31.30 -13.58 2.56
N ASP A 138 32.01 -13.58 1.43
CA ASP A 138 31.44 -13.28 0.12
C ASP A 138 30.36 -14.30 -0.28
N THR A 139 30.59 -15.59 -0.02
CA THR A 139 29.63 -16.66 -0.32
C THR A 139 28.37 -16.55 0.54
N LEU A 140 28.50 -16.22 1.83
CA LEU A 140 27.36 -16.00 2.73
C LEU A 140 26.57 -14.74 2.32
N THR A 141 27.28 -13.65 2.01
CA THR A 141 26.67 -12.41 1.52
C THR A 141 25.94 -12.62 0.20
N ASP A 142 26.55 -13.38 -0.72
CA ASP A 142 25.91 -13.78 -1.95
C ASP A 142 24.67 -14.62 -1.64
N ALA A 143 24.73 -15.63 -0.79
CA ALA A 143 23.55 -16.41 -0.41
C ALA A 143 22.39 -15.54 0.14
N MET A 144 22.70 -14.48 0.90
CA MET A 144 21.74 -13.51 1.44
C MET A 144 21.28 -12.43 0.44
N SER A 145 21.89 -12.35 -0.75
CA SER A 145 21.57 -11.38 -1.79
C SER A 145 20.30 -11.77 -2.58
N VAL A 146 19.19 -12.00 -1.88
CA VAL A 146 17.89 -12.39 -2.46
C VAL A 146 16.83 -11.36 -2.09
N ASN A 147 15.91 -11.12 -3.02
CA ASN A 147 14.77 -10.26 -2.74
C ASN A 147 13.77 -10.97 -1.82
N VAL A 148 13.49 -10.37 -0.68
CA VAL A 148 12.37 -10.71 0.19
C VAL A 148 11.33 -9.61 0.05
N THR A 149 10.16 -9.93 -0.48
CA THR A 149 9.07 -8.99 -0.69
C THR A 149 7.87 -9.35 0.18
N ILE A 150 7.50 -8.47 1.09
CA ILE A 150 6.23 -8.52 1.80
C ILE A 150 5.15 -7.98 0.85
N VAL A 151 4.13 -8.78 0.60
CA VAL A 151 2.97 -8.41 -0.21
C VAL A 151 1.78 -8.27 0.72
N GLY A 152 1.17 -7.10 0.76
CA GLY A 152 -0.05 -6.81 1.49
C GLY A 152 -1.21 -6.53 0.55
N LEU A 153 -2.40 -7.05 0.85
CA LEU A 153 -3.66 -6.63 0.25
C LEU A 153 -4.53 -5.98 1.32
N SER A 154 -5.17 -4.88 0.95
CA SER A 154 -6.12 -4.17 1.79
C SER A 154 -7.35 -3.79 0.97
N SER A 155 -8.53 -4.02 1.53
CA SER A 155 -9.84 -3.84 0.89
C SER A 155 -10.61 -2.73 1.58
N TYR A 156 -11.21 -1.84 0.78
CA TYR A 156 -11.84 -0.61 1.27
C TYR A 156 -13.30 -0.51 0.84
N GLU A 157 -14.10 0.17 1.64
CA GLU A 157 -15.48 0.54 1.30
C GLU A 157 -15.51 1.87 0.53
N GLY A 158 -16.50 2.02 -0.35
CA GLY A 158 -16.71 3.27 -1.10
C GLY A 158 -15.45 3.75 -1.82
N ASP A 159 -15.10 5.03 -1.59
CA ASP A 159 -13.92 5.68 -2.18
C ASP A 159 -12.63 5.48 -1.36
N GLY A 160 -12.67 4.70 -0.26
CA GLY A 160 -11.59 4.59 0.71
C GLY A 160 -10.25 4.13 0.13
N ALA A 161 -10.25 3.30 -0.94
CA ALA A 161 -9.03 2.93 -1.65
C ALA A 161 -8.42 4.11 -2.43
N ALA A 162 -9.25 4.93 -3.08
CA ALA A 162 -8.78 6.10 -3.80
C ALA A 162 -8.22 7.16 -2.84
N GLU A 163 -8.91 7.40 -1.73
CA GLU A 163 -8.47 8.32 -0.67
C GLU A 163 -7.18 7.83 0.01
N THR A 164 -7.07 6.53 0.28
CA THR A 164 -5.86 5.95 0.86
C THR A 164 -4.69 6.03 -0.11
N PHE A 165 -4.88 5.70 -1.39
CA PHE A 165 -3.82 5.81 -2.39
C PHE A 165 -3.33 7.27 -2.53
N LYS A 166 -4.26 8.23 -2.56
CA LYS A 166 -3.92 9.66 -2.56
C LYS A 166 -3.10 10.03 -1.33
N SER A 167 -3.48 9.54 -0.15
CA SER A 167 -2.76 9.80 1.10
C SER A 167 -1.33 9.25 1.07
N VAL A 168 -1.13 8.04 0.53
CA VAL A 168 0.21 7.47 0.29
C VAL A 168 1.01 8.35 -0.67
N SER A 169 0.43 8.76 -1.80
CA SER A 169 1.09 9.61 -2.81
C SER A 169 1.51 10.97 -2.24
N ASP A 170 0.65 11.58 -1.42
CA ASP A 170 0.94 12.83 -0.75
C ASP A 170 2.01 12.67 0.34
N ALA A 171 2.01 11.54 1.06
CA ALA A 171 3.02 11.20 2.05
C ALA A 171 4.42 11.02 1.41
N VAL A 172 4.53 10.34 0.26
CA VAL A 172 5.81 10.20 -0.46
C VAL A 172 6.45 11.57 -0.73
N LYS A 173 5.65 12.58 -1.08
CA LYS A 173 6.14 13.96 -1.32
C LYS A 173 6.47 14.68 -0.03
N SER A 174 5.53 14.63 0.92
CA SER A 174 5.57 15.42 2.15
C SER A 174 6.61 14.92 3.16
N CYS A 175 7.02 13.66 3.04
CA CYS A 175 7.97 12.99 3.91
C CYS A 175 9.34 12.79 3.26
N SER A 176 9.62 13.48 2.14
CA SER A 176 10.90 13.40 1.43
C SER A 176 12.12 13.72 2.29
N GLY A 177 11.97 14.56 3.32
CA GLY A 177 13.00 14.87 4.31
C GLY A 177 13.25 13.81 5.38
N GLY A 178 12.59 12.64 5.29
CA GLY A 178 12.69 11.58 6.29
C GLY A 178 11.78 11.79 7.50
N PHE A 179 11.66 10.74 8.31
CA PHE A 179 10.88 10.69 9.55
C PHE A 179 11.31 9.47 10.38
N THR A 180 10.98 9.45 11.66
CA THR A 180 11.22 8.27 12.51
C THR A 180 9.98 7.38 12.52
N VAL A 181 10.17 6.10 12.23
CA VAL A 181 9.19 5.03 12.47
C VAL A 181 9.49 4.42 13.83
N THR A 182 8.47 4.12 14.62
CA THR A 182 8.59 3.27 15.81
C THR A 182 7.71 2.04 15.61
N SER A 183 8.29 0.84 15.68
CA SER A 183 7.59 -0.44 15.55
C SER A 183 7.95 -1.30 16.76
N GLU A 184 6.96 -1.81 17.50
CA GLU A 184 7.18 -2.66 18.69
C GLU A 184 8.16 -2.04 19.73
N GLY A 185 8.23 -0.70 19.78
CA GLY A 185 9.13 0.05 20.66
C GLY A 185 10.52 0.34 20.09
N GLU A 186 10.90 -0.30 18.98
CA GLU A 186 12.14 -0.04 18.25
C GLU A 186 11.99 1.13 17.31
N LYS A 187 13.00 2.01 17.26
CA LYS A 187 12.97 3.22 16.45
C LYS A 187 13.86 3.06 15.23
N GLN A 188 13.29 3.27 14.05
CA GLN A 188 14.02 3.36 12.79
C GLN A 188 13.95 4.79 12.26
N LYS A 189 15.11 5.44 12.13
CA LYS A 189 15.19 6.78 11.54
C LYS A 189 15.38 6.68 10.03
N LEU A 190 14.34 7.05 9.30
CA LEU A 190 14.42 7.26 7.85
C LEU A 190 14.93 8.68 7.61
N THR A 191 16.00 8.80 6.85
CA THR A 191 16.66 10.07 6.56
C THR A 191 16.15 10.70 5.26
N LYS A 192 15.57 9.89 4.37
CA LYS A 192 15.04 10.37 3.09
C LYS A 192 14.01 9.42 2.49
N ILE A 193 12.99 10.00 1.87
CA ILE A 193 12.02 9.29 1.03
C ILE A 193 12.16 9.83 -0.39
N THR A 194 12.39 8.94 -1.35
CA THR A 194 12.51 9.29 -2.77
C THR A 194 11.38 8.64 -3.55
N ALA A 195 10.58 9.44 -4.25
CA ALA A 195 9.57 8.91 -5.16
C ALA A 195 10.22 8.14 -6.31
N GLU A 196 9.68 6.96 -6.61
CA GLU A 196 10.09 6.10 -7.70
C GLU A 196 8.90 5.86 -8.65
N LYS A 197 9.21 5.41 -9.86
CA LYS A 197 8.18 5.05 -10.83
C LYS A 197 7.58 3.69 -10.45
N GLY A 198 6.28 3.66 -10.15
CA GLY A 198 5.55 2.40 -9.98
C GLY A 198 5.47 1.58 -11.27
N SER A 199 5.15 0.30 -11.14
CA SER A 199 5.04 -0.67 -12.23
C SER A 199 3.96 -0.34 -13.26
N GLY A 200 2.95 0.46 -12.89
CA GLY A 200 1.74 0.65 -13.69
C GLY A 200 0.82 -0.57 -13.69
N GLY A 201 0.96 -1.48 -12.71
CA GLY A 201 0.24 -2.75 -12.65
C GLY A 201 -1.27 -2.68 -12.36
N GLY A 202 -1.81 -1.51 -12.02
CA GLY A 202 -3.21 -1.29 -11.64
C GLY A 202 -3.79 0.02 -12.19
N ASP A 203 -4.87 0.50 -11.56
CA ASP A 203 -5.51 1.77 -11.94
C ASP A 203 -4.57 2.95 -11.67
N GLU A 204 -3.86 2.88 -10.54
CA GLU A 204 -2.86 3.85 -10.10
C GLU A 204 -1.72 3.10 -9.40
N SER A 205 -0.49 3.62 -9.51
CA SER A 205 0.67 3.06 -8.81
C SER A 205 1.68 4.14 -8.45
N ILE A 206 2.35 3.97 -7.32
CA ILE A 206 3.50 4.78 -6.90
C ILE A 206 4.51 3.87 -6.21
N ALA A 207 5.80 4.08 -6.50
CA ALA A 207 6.88 3.43 -5.77
C ALA A 207 7.68 4.48 -4.99
N PHE A 208 8.44 4.04 -4.00
CA PHE A 208 9.37 4.89 -3.28
C PHE A 208 10.52 4.09 -2.68
N ALA A 209 11.68 4.74 -2.61
CA ALA A 209 12.82 4.31 -1.82
C ALA A 209 12.83 5.02 -0.47
N SER A 210 13.12 4.28 0.59
CA SER A 210 13.29 4.76 1.95
C SER A 210 14.73 4.54 2.39
N GLU A 211 15.47 5.63 2.58
CA GLU A 211 16.82 5.60 3.14
C GLU A 211 16.73 5.73 4.66
N GLY A 212 17.43 4.89 5.40
CA GLY A 212 17.44 4.90 6.86
C GLY A 212 18.79 4.55 7.46
N GLU A 213 18.98 4.96 8.71
CA GLU A 213 20.18 4.62 9.48
C GLU A 213 20.23 3.09 9.68
N MET A 214 21.41 2.50 9.51
CA MET A 214 21.64 1.11 9.89
C MET A 214 22.13 1.06 11.33
N GLU A 215 21.68 0.05 12.08
CA GLU A 215 22.23 -0.21 13.41
C GLU A 215 23.72 -0.53 13.30
N ASP A 216 24.52 0.04 14.20
CA ASP A 216 25.97 -0.15 14.29
C ASP A 216 26.79 0.20 13.03
N SER A 217 26.23 1.00 12.11
CA SER A 217 26.94 1.49 10.92
C SER A 217 26.76 2.99 10.71
N ALA A 218 27.78 3.64 10.14
CA ALA A 218 27.69 5.03 9.69
C ALA A 218 26.99 5.15 8.32
N ASP A 219 26.84 4.02 7.61
CA ASP A 219 26.16 3.96 6.32
C ASP A 219 24.64 3.89 6.48
N THR A 220 23.94 4.29 5.42
CA THR A 220 22.48 4.18 5.33
C THR A 220 22.06 2.99 4.48
N GLY A 221 20.98 2.33 4.87
CA GLY A 221 20.30 1.31 4.06
C GLY A 221 19.17 1.93 3.25
N THR A 222 18.96 1.42 2.04
CA THR A 222 17.82 1.80 1.19
C THR A 222 16.92 0.60 0.98
N VAL A 223 15.66 0.72 1.36
CA VAL A 223 14.62 -0.28 1.10
C VAL A 223 13.60 0.29 0.13
N HIS A 224 12.90 -0.58 -0.60
CA HIS A 224 12.01 -0.16 -1.69
C HIS A 224 10.59 -0.64 -1.44
N ALA A 225 9.62 0.21 -1.73
CA ALA A 225 8.21 -0.14 -1.66
C ALA A 225 7.44 0.33 -2.91
N GLU A 226 6.38 -0.40 -3.23
CA GLU A 226 5.41 -0.03 -4.25
C GLU A 226 3.99 -0.19 -3.72
N VAL A 227 3.13 0.75 -4.07
CA VAL A 227 1.70 0.73 -3.74
C VAL A 227 0.90 0.84 -5.02
N VAL A 228 -0.02 -0.10 -5.25
CA VAL A 228 -0.83 -0.21 -6.46
C VAL A 228 -2.31 -0.29 -6.08
N ARG A 229 -3.14 0.57 -6.67
CA ARG A 229 -4.60 0.54 -6.49
C ARG A 229 -5.27 -0.25 -7.61
N HIS A 230 -6.21 -1.12 -7.24
CA HIS A 230 -7.06 -1.92 -8.11
C HIS A 230 -8.51 -1.80 -7.65
N GLY A 231 -9.29 -0.89 -8.24
CA GLY A 231 -10.62 -0.55 -7.77
C GLY A 231 -10.60 -0.19 -6.28
N ASN A 232 -11.31 -1.00 -5.47
CA ASN A 232 -11.43 -0.86 -4.02
C ASN A 232 -10.36 -1.64 -3.22
N THR A 233 -9.34 -2.16 -3.88
CA THR A 233 -8.22 -2.89 -3.25
C THR A 233 -6.92 -2.12 -3.45
N ILE A 234 -6.06 -2.08 -2.42
CA ILE A 234 -4.67 -1.64 -2.53
C ILE A 234 -3.77 -2.84 -2.29
N ALA A 235 -2.81 -3.05 -3.19
CA ALA A 235 -1.68 -3.93 -3.00
C ALA A 235 -0.44 -3.13 -2.60
N THR A 236 0.23 -3.53 -1.52
CA THR A 236 1.53 -3.01 -1.12
C THR A 236 2.60 -4.06 -1.33
N TYR A 237 3.78 -3.63 -1.74
CA TYR A 237 4.95 -4.45 -1.95
C TYR A 237 6.10 -3.77 -1.23
N TYR A 238 6.70 -4.45 -0.27
CA TYR A 238 7.85 -3.93 0.45
C TYR A 238 9.02 -4.92 0.33
N THR A 239 10.08 -4.50 -0.35
CA THR A 239 11.20 -5.36 -0.69
C THR A 239 12.45 -4.98 0.10
N ILE A 240 13.05 -6.00 0.71
CA ILE A 240 14.34 -5.94 1.39
C ILE A 240 15.27 -6.95 0.72
N ASN A 241 16.53 -6.57 0.50
CA ASN A 241 17.59 -7.47 0.07
C ASN A 241 18.81 -7.24 0.96
N LEU A 242 19.03 -8.13 1.94
CA LEU A 242 20.06 -7.93 2.96
C LEU A 242 21.47 -7.95 2.36
N GLY A 243 21.76 -8.88 1.45
CA GLY A 243 23.06 -8.91 0.79
C GLY A 243 23.33 -7.66 -0.06
N ALA A 244 22.31 -7.14 -0.75
CA ALA A 244 22.42 -5.89 -1.48
C ALA A 244 22.60 -4.68 -0.56
N LEU A 245 21.91 -4.64 0.59
CA LEU A 245 22.11 -3.62 1.62
C LEU A 245 23.54 -3.62 2.17
N MET A 246 24.06 -4.79 2.55
CA MET A 246 25.42 -4.93 3.09
C MET A 246 26.50 -4.56 2.06
N THR A 247 26.26 -4.84 0.78
CA THR A 247 27.20 -4.55 -0.31
C THR A 247 26.91 -3.24 -1.05
N GLN A 248 25.92 -2.47 -0.57
CA GLN A 248 25.41 -1.25 -1.21
C GLN A 248 25.09 -1.41 -2.71
N LYS A 249 24.64 -2.61 -3.11
CA LYS A 249 24.19 -2.88 -4.48
C LYS A 249 22.74 -2.41 -4.66
N PRO A 250 22.39 -1.86 -5.83
CA PRO A 250 21.01 -1.46 -6.10
C PRO A 250 20.11 -2.68 -6.27
N TYR A 251 18.87 -2.55 -5.82
CA TYR A 251 17.79 -3.49 -6.08
C TYR A 251 16.48 -2.71 -6.15
N THR A 252 15.39 -3.37 -6.54
CA THR A 252 14.07 -2.75 -6.66
C THR A 252 12.99 -3.72 -6.19
N VAL A 253 11.75 -3.23 -6.09
CA VAL A 253 10.58 -4.11 -6.06
C VAL A 253 10.54 -4.94 -7.35
N ASP A 254 10.38 -6.26 -7.23
CA ASP A 254 10.40 -7.17 -8.38
C ASP A 254 9.06 -7.14 -9.13
N ALA A 255 9.09 -6.70 -10.39
CA ALA A 255 7.92 -6.60 -11.25
C ALA A 255 7.23 -7.96 -11.50
N THR A 256 7.93 -9.09 -11.36
CA THR A 256 7.35 -10.43 -11.49
C THR A 256 6.37 -10.71 -10.36
N VAL A 257 6.72 -10.34 -9.12
CA VAL A 257 5.86 -10.45 -7.93
C VAL A 257 4.65 -9.53 -8.07
N VAL A 258 4.87 -8.27 -8.48
CA VAL A 258 3.79 -7.29 -8.70
C VAL A 258 2.82 -7.79 -9.75
N THR A 259 3.33 -8.28 -10.88
CA THR A 259 2.51 -8.81 -11.98
C THR A 259 1.73 -10.05 -11.57
N ALA A 260 2.36 -10.98 -10.83
CA ALA A 260 1.69 -12.18 -10.35
C ALA A 260 0.53 -11.84 -9.41
N GLN A 261 0.76 -10.94 -8.44
CA GLN A 261 -0.28 -10.51 -7.52
C GLN A 261 -1.40 -9.73 -8.22
N ALA A 262 -1.07 -8.84 -9.16
CA ALA A 262 -2.07 -8.10 -9.94
C ALA A 262 -3.00 -9.02 -10.73
N LYS A 263 -2.52 -10.16 -11.24
CA LYS A 263 -3.37 -11.16 -11.94
C LYS A 263 -4.41 -11.80 -11.03
N LYS A 264 -4.20 -11.83 -9.72
CA LYS A 264 -5.13 -12.45 -8.77
C LYS A 264 -6.27 -11.54 -8.33
N ILE A 265 -6.15 -10.22 -8.47
CA ILE A 265 -7.12 -9.23 -7.95
C ILE A 265 -8.04 -8.70 -9.08
N LYS A 266 -7.72 -8.99 -10.34
CA LYS A 266 -8.52 -8.58 -11.50
C LYS A 266 -9.89 -9.26 -11.56
#